data_AF-A0A0L7QSB6-F1
#
_entry.id   AF-A0A0L7QSB6-F1
#
_cell.length_a   1.000
_cell.length_b   1.000
_cell.length_c   1.000
_cell.angle_alpha   90.00
_cell.angle_beta   90.00
_cell.angle_gamma   90.00
#
_symmetry.space_group_name_H-M   'P 1'
#
loop_
_entity.id
_entity.type
_entity.pdbx_description
1 polymer ?
#
loop_
_entity_poly.entity_id
_entity_poly.type
_entity_poly.pdbx_seq_one_letter_code
_entity_poly.pdbx_strand_id
1 'polypeptide(L)' 'IQVNHSIVLNHFYKLKVISKFDLWVPHDLSKRNMIDGISGCTSLPSRLHEKWFSNSTVTEDEK' A
#
# COMPACT_ATOMS: atom_id res chain seq x y z
N ILE A 1 32.14 -5.06 -3.59
CA ILE A 1 31.16 -6.04 -3.05
C ILE A 1 30.44 -6.62 -4.26
N GLN A 2 30.65 -7.91 -4.57
CA GLN A 2 29.84 -8.59 -5.57
C GLN A 2 28.51 -8.98 -4.93
N VAL A 3 27.43 -8.39 -5.41
CA VAL A 3 26.09 -8.68 -4.91
C VAL A 3 25.49 -9.75 -5.82
N ASN A 4 25.29 -10.96 -5.30
CA ASN A 4 24.59 -12.03 -6.02
C ASN A 4 23.08 -11.74 -6.00
N HIS A 5 22.40 -12.00 -7.12
CA HIS A 5 20.95 -11.90 -7.25
C HIS A 5 20.19 -12.63 -6.12
N SER A 6 20.67 -13.79 -5.66
CA SER A 6 20.06 -14.53 -4.54
C SER A 6 20.11 -13.78 -3.20
N ILE A 7 21.17 -13.01 -2.95
CA ILE A 7 21.34 -12.21 -1.73
C ILE A 7 20.34 -11.05 -1.75
N VAL A 8 20.14 -10.42 -2.91
CA VAL A 8 19.17 -9.35 -3.12
C VAL A 8 17.74 -9.84 -2.91
N LEU A 9 17.37 -10.97 -3.51
CA LEU A 9 16.05 -11.57 -3.33
C LEU A 9 15.78 -11.94 -1.87
N ASN A 10 16.76 -12.52 -1.17
CA ASN A 10 16.62 -12.87 0.24
C ASN A 10 16.43 -11.62 1.13
N HIS A 11 17.08 -10.51 0.78
CA HIS A 11 16.89 -9.25 1.47
C HIS A 11 15.47 -8.71 1.29
N PHE A 12 14.94 -8.72 0.06
CA PHE A 12 13.56 -8.30 -0.20
C PHE A 12 12.53 -9.19 0.48
N TYR A 13 12.76 -10.51 0.50
CA TYR A 13 11.93 -11.45 1.26
C TYR A 13 11.87 -11.10 2.75
N LYS A 14 13.01 -10.74 3.37
CA LYS A 14 13.05 -10.31 4.78
C LYS A 14 12.31 -9.00 5.02
N LEU A 15 12.38 -8.06 4.08
CA LEU A 15 11.62 -6.82 4.12
C LEU A 15 10.12 -7.00 3.80
N LYS A 16 9.70 -8.21 3.42
CA LYS A 16 8.33 -8.56 3.00
C LYS A 16 7.83 -7.77 1.79
N VAL A 17 8.70 -7.09 1.05
CA VAL A 17 8.33 -6.34 -0.16
C VAL A 17 8.37 -7.25 -1.38
N ILE A 18 7.51 -6.98 -2.35
CA ILE A 18 7.42 -7.71 -3.61
C ILE A 18 7.53 -6.75 -4.79
N SER A 19 7.99 -7.24 -5.94
CA SER A 19 7.94 -6.49 -7.19
C SER A 19 6.63 -6.78 -7.92
N LYS A 20 5.87 -5.74 -8.24
CA LYS A 20 4.58 -5.81 -8.94
C LYS A 20 4.48 -4.64 -9.92
N PHE A 21 4.24 -4.91 -11.21
CA PHE A 21 4.23 -3.90 -12.26
C PHE A 21 5.50 -3.02 -12.27
N ASP A 22 6.67 -3.64 -12.07
CA ASP A 22 7.98 -2.98 -11.95
C ASP A 22 8.10 -2.00 -10.75
N LEU A 23 7.14 -2.04 -9.81
CA LEU A 23 7.15 -1.27 -8.57
C LEU A 23 7.34 -2.19 -7.36
N TRP A 24 8.11 -1.72 -6.37
CA TRP A 24 8.24 -2.42 -5.09
C TRP A 24 7.06 -2.05 -4.18
N VAL A 25 6.29 -3.05 -3.75
CA VAL A 25 5.11 -2.87 -2.90
C VAL A 25 5.21 -3.69 -1.60
N PRO A 26 4.56 -3.25 -0.50
CA PRO A 26 4.75 -3.85 0.83
C PRO A 26 4.25 -5.29 0.99
N HIS A 27 3.28 -5.73 0.18
CA HIS A 27 2.77 -7.09 0.16
C HIS A 27 1.85 -7.28 -1.04
N ASP A 28 1.57 -8.53 -1.39
CA ASP A 28 0.51 -8.82 -2.36
C ASP A 28 -0.85 -8.68 -1.69
N LEU A 29 -1.75 -7.94 -2.33
CA LEU A 29 -3.11 -7.77 -1.83
C LEU A 29 -3.93 -9.02 -2.18
N SER A 30 -4.65 -9.57 -1.20
CA SER A 30 -5.69 -10.56 -1.49
C SER A 30 -6.78 -9.92 -2.37
N LYS A 31 -7.55 -10.75 -3.11
CA LYS A 31 -8.71 -10.26 -3.87
C LYS A 31 -9.66 -9.43 -3.00
N ARG A 32 -9.84 -9.85 -1.74
CA ARG A 32 -10.68 -9.13 -0.77
C ARG A 32 -10.10 -7.76 -0.43
N ASN A 33 -8.81 -7.68 -0.12
CA ASN A 33 -8.14 -6.41 0.19
C ASN A 33 -8.20 -5.44 -1.00
N MET A 34 -8.09 -5.95 -2.23
CA MET A 34 -8.24 -5.13 -3.43
C MET A 34 -9.67 -4.56 -3.55
N ILE A 35 -10.69 -5.40 -3.38
CA ILE A 35 -12.10 -4.97 -3.45
C ILE A 35 -12.43 -3.98 -2.34
N ASP A 36 -12.01 -4.27 -1.10
CA ASP A 36 -12.22 -3.41 0.05
C ASP A 36 -11.51 -2.06 -0.14
N GLY A 37 -10.28 -2.07 -0.68
CA GLY A 37 -9.54 -0.86 -1.04
C GLY A 37 -10.26 -0.02 -2.11
N ILE A 38 -10.75 -0.66 -3.19
CA ILE A 38 -11.53 0.04 -4.23
C ILE A 38 -12.82 0.62 -3.66
N SER A 39 -13.55 -0.14 -2.83
CA SER A 39 -14.79 0.31 -2.18
C SER A 39 -14.54 1.52 -1.25
N GLY A 40 -13.47 1.47 -0.45
CA GLY A 40 -13.04 2.59 0.38
C GLY A 40 -12.68 3.82 -0.46
N CYS A 41 -11.83 3.65 -1.49
CA CYS A 41 -11.39 4.74 -2.36
C CYS A 41 -12.49 5.33 -3.22
N THR A 42 -13.56 4.60 -3.53
CA THR A 42 -14.71 5.10 -4.29
C THR A 42 -15.74 5.79 -3.39
N SER A 43 -15.91 5.33 -2.15
CA SER A 43 -16.85 5.92 -1.20
C SER A 43 -16.32 7.17 -0.51
N LEU A 44 -15.02 7.25 -0.21
CA LEU A 44 -14.41 8.40 0.46
C LEU A 44 -14.57 9.73 -0.32
N PRO A 45 -14.32 9.81 -1.63
CA PRO A 45 -14.51 11.03 -2.40
C PRO A 45 -15.97 11.51 -2.42
N SER A 46 -16.93 10.59 -2.57
CA SER A 46 -18.36 10.91 -2.52
C SER A 46 -18.75 11.52 -1.17
N ARG A 47 -18.22 10.97 -0.06
CA ARG A 47 -18.42 11.51 1.29
C ARG A 47 -17.71 12.86 1.50
N LEU A 48 -16.53 13.05 0.89
CA LEU A 48 -15.80 14.32 0.93
C LEU A 48 -16.51 15.43 0.16
N HIS A 49 -17.15 15.10 -0.96
CA HIS A 49 -17.93 16.04 -1.76
C HIS A 49 -19.24 16.44 -1.07
N GLU A 50 -19.92 15.49 -0.40
CA GLU A 50 -21.12 15.77 0.38
C GLU A 50 -20.83 16.49 1.71
N LYS A 51 -19.63 16.29 2.29
CA LYS A 51 -19.22 16.93 3.53
C LYS A 51 -17.71 17.17 3.55
N TRP A 52 -17.32 18.44 3.61
CA TRP A 52 -15.92 18.90 3.54
C TRP A 52 -15.13 18.56 4.82
N PHE A 53 -14.74 17.30 4.98
CA PHE A 53 -14.01 16.80 6.14
C PHE A 53 -12.48 16.75 5.96
N SER A 54 -11.96 17.10 4.77
CA SER A 54 -10.51 17.06 4.53
C SER A 54 -9.73 17.93 5.53
N ASN A 55 -10.32 19.04 5.97
CA ASN A 55 -9.68 19.95 6.93
C ASN A 55 -9.83 19.49 8.40
N SER A 56 -10.66 18.48 8.69
CA SER A 56 -10.87 17.91 10.03
C SER A 56 -10.27 16.51 10.18
N THR A 57 -9.53 16.03 9.18
CA THR A 57 -8.94 14.70 9.22
C THR A 57 -7.62 14.78 10.01
N VAL A 58 -7.58 14.12 11.16
CA VAL A 58 -6.35 13.90 11.92
C VAL A 58 -5.84 12.51 11.57
N THR A 59 -4.59 12.41 11.14
CA THR A 59 -3.93 11.14 10.82
C THR A 59 -2.72 10.99 11.72
N GLU A 60 -2.60 9.84 12.38
CA GLU A 60 -1.49 9.48 13.24
C GLU A 60 -1.01 8.09 12.81
N ASP A 61 0.31 7.93 12.77
CA ASP A 61 0.98 6.67 12.47
C ASP A 61 2.26 6.62 13.29
N GLU A 62 2.52 5.49 13.93
CA GLU A 62 3.76 5.26 14.67
C GLU A 62 4.86 4.83 13.71
N LYS A 63 6.05 5.43 13.82
CA LYS A 63 7.22 5.10 13.02
C LYS A 63 8.13 4.09 13.73
#